data_AF-A0A6B0SGU7-F1
#
_entry.id   AF-A0A6B0SGU7-F1
#
_cell.length_a   1.000
_cell.length_b   1.000
_cell.length_c   1.000
_cell.angle_alpha   90.00
_cell.angle_beta   90.00
_cell.angle_gamma   90.00
#
_symmetry.space_group_name_H-M   'P 1'
#
loop_
_entity.id
_entity.type
_entity.pdbx_description
1 polymer ?
#
loop_
_entity_poly.entity_id
_entity_poly.type
_entity_poly.pdbx_seq_one_letter_code
_entity_poly.pdbx_strand_id
1 'polypeptide(L)'
;MRLTRRDALEALAAGTVAGLGSVTVSELATRLDDQEAEQQLNRIDIETAEAVADVVYPSEVTVSPEFIETYYSSMPAELRAEAVRAIRDLNTASKRQFSTAFANVESRKTRDDMLRALGVNRAQSNPDGTIPERVRYFLVNGLLYALFTTPKGAELFGIDNPKGYAGGFATFQTETE
;
A
#
# COMPACT_ATOMS: atom_id res chain seq x y z
N MET A 1 -5.43 -0.50 17.13
CA MET A 1 -6.12 -1.18 16.03
C MET A 1 -5.10 -1.92 15.17
N ARG A 2 -5.41 -3.13 14.70
CA ARG A 2 -4.52 -3.92 13.84
C ARG A 2 -5.23 -4.29 12.54
N LEU A 3 -4.60 -3.96 11.41
CA LEU A 3 -5.01 -4.38 10.08
C LEU A 3 -4.41 -5.75 9.76
N THR A 4 -5.23 -6.61 9.18
CA THR A 4 -4.95 -8.02 8.93
C THR A 4 -5.34 -8.39 7.51
N ARG A 5 -5.00 -9.62 7.08
CA ARG A 5 -5.41 -10.17 5.78
C ARG A 5 -6.90 -9.97 5.45
N ARG A 6 -7.79 -10.14 6.42
CA ARG A 6 -9.24 -9.96 6.21
C ARG A 6 -9.58 -8.53 5.82
N ASP A 7 -8.95 -7.56 6.48
CA ASP A 7 -9.19 -6.15 6.21
C ASP A 7 -8.72 -5.79 4.78
N ALA A 8 -7.59 -6.35 4.34
CA ALA A 8 -7.12 -6.17 2.95
C ALA A 8 -8.12 -6.72 1.92
N LEU A 9 -8.77 -7.85 2.20
CA LEU A 9 -9.83 -8.40 1.34
C LEU A 9 -11.08 -7.52 1.32
N GLU A 10 -11.46 -6.94 2.47
CA GLU A 10 -12.58 -6.00 2.57
C GLU A 10 -12.30 -4.71 1.78
N ALA A 11 -11.06 -4.21 1.83
CA ALA A 11 -10.62 -3.09 1.00
C ALA A 11 -10.68 -3.38 -0.50
N LEU A 12 -10.31 -4.59 -0.91
CA LEU A 12 -10.39 -5.06 -2.29
C LEU A 12 -11.82 -5.06 -2.82
N ALA A 13 -12.77 -5.52 -2.00
CA ALA A 13 -14.18 -5.56 -2.37
C ALA A 13 -14.74 -4.14 -2.63
N ALA A 14 -14.35 -3.16 -1.81
CA ALA A 14 -14.76 -1.77 -1.95
C ALA A 14 -14.14 -1.08 -3.19
N GLY A 15 -12.95 -1.50 -3.64
CA GLY A 15 -12.22 -0.94 -4.77
C GLY A 15 -12.73 -1.35 -6.17
N THR A 16 -13.81 -2.11 -6.28
CA THR A 16 -14.30 -2.69 -7.56
C THR A 16 -15.11 -1.73 -8.45
N VAL A 17 -14.74 -0.45 -8.51
CA VAL A 17 -15.30 0.49 -9.51
C VAL A 17 -14.16 1.10 -10.34
N ALA A 18 -13.54 0.28 -11.20
CA ALA A 18 -13.10 0.63 -12.56
C ALA A 18 -12.21 -0.50 -13.17
N GLY A 19 -12.82 -1.33 -14.02
CA GLY A 19 -12.20 -1.81 -15.27
C GLY A 19 -11.14 -2.93 -15.24
N LEU A 20 -11.57 -4.06 -15.81
CA LEU A 20 -10.80 -5.10 -16.55
C LEU A 20 -10.51 -6.44 -15.84
N GLY A 21 -11.29 -7.44 -16.23
CA GLY A 21 -10.81 -8.80 -16.49
C GLY A 21 -10.71 -9.76 -15.31
N SER A 22 -11.76 -10.54 -15.10
CA SER A 22 -11.64 -11.85 -14.45
C SER A 22 -10.70 -12.74 -15.27
N VAL A 23 -9.48 -12.98 -14.79
CA VAL A 23 -8.57 -13.98 -15.37
C VAL A 23 -8.44 -15.14 -14.39
N THR A 24 -9.00 -16.27 -14.79
CA THR A 24 -8.76 -17.58 -14.19
C THR A 24 -7.28 -17.94 -14.36
N VAL A 25 -6.54 -18.05 -13.25
CA VAL A 25 -5.13 -18.46 -13.25
C VAL A 25 -5.07 -19.99 -13.29
N SER A 26 -5.07 -20.55 -14.49
CA SER A 26 -4.59 -21.91 -14.74
C SER A 26 -4.05 -21.93 -16.16
N GLU A 27 -2.80 -22.37 -16.32
CA GLU A 27 -2.02 -22.48 -17.58
C GLU A 27 -1.21 -21.26 -18.03
N LEU A 28 -0.03 -21.03 -17.41
CA LEU A 28 1.18 -20.62 -18.15
C LEU A 28 2.51 -20.81 -17.39
N ALA A 29 2.68 -21.93 -16.67
CA ALA A 29 3.88 -22.16 -15.86
C ALA A 29 4.91 -23.04 -16.60
N THR A 30 5.81 -22.45 -17.40
CA THR A 30 7.14 -23.06 -17.64
C THR A 30 8.24 -22.15 -18.22
N ARG A 31 8.02 -20.83 -18.37
CA ARG A 31 9.08 -19.88 -18.82
C ARG A 31 9.02 -18.48 -18.17
N LEU A 32 8.36 -18.35 -17.01
CA LEU A 32 8.15 -17.08 -16.29
C LEU A 32 8.83 -17.01 -14.92
N ASP A 33 9.42 -18.10 -14.43
CA ASP A 33 9.79 -18.27 -13.02
C ASP A 33 10.81 -17.23 -12.50
N ASP A 34 11.76 -16.77 -13.33
CA ASP A 34 12.76 -15.78 -12.90
C ASP A 34 12.24 -14.34 -12.90
N GLN A 35 11.36 -13.97 -13.85
CA GLN A 35 10.77 -12.62 -13.91
C GLN A 35 9.60 -12.45 -12.94
N GLU A 36 8.82 -13.50 -12.66
CA GLU A 36 7.76 -13.45 -11.65
C GLU A 36 8.33 -13.33 -10.23
N ALA A 37 9.45 -13.99 -9.93
CA ALA A 37 10.11 -13.88 -8.62
C ALA A 37 10.61 -12.45 -8.34
N GLU A 38 11.12 -11.74 -9.34
CA GLU A 38 11.53 -10.34 -9.19
C GLU A 38 10.36 -9.39 -8.91
N GLN A 39 9.16 -9.74 -9.38
CA GLN A 39 7.92 -8.96 -9.26
C GLN A 39 7.10 -9.29 -7.99
N GLN A 40 7.51 -10.30 -7.23
CA GLN A 40 6.91 -10.64 -5.95
C GLN A 40 7.64 -9.92 -4.80
N LEU A 41 6.88 -9.58 -3.75
CA LEU A 41 7.48 -9.05 -2.53
C LEU A 41 8.23 -10.17 -1.81
N ASN A 42 9.49 -9.93 -1.47
CA ASN A 42 10.19 -10.76 -0.50
C ASN A 42 9.95 -10.24 0.94
N ARG A 43 10.49 -10.94 1.94
CA ARG A 43 10.36 -10.57 3.34
C ARG A 43 10.85 -9.13 3.64
N ILE A 44 11.99 -8.73 3.08
CA ILE A 44 12.57 -7.40 3.31
C ILE A 44 11.69 -6.31 2.65
N ASP A 45 11.09 -6.61 1.51
CA ASP A 45 10.17 -5.71 0.82
C ASP A 45 8.92 -5.47 1.69
N ILE A 46 8.36 -6.52 2.31
CA ILE A 46 7.23 -6.44 3.23
C ILE A 46 7.59 -5.62 4.48
N GLU A 47 8.70 -5.96 5.15
CA GLU A 47 9.18 -5.23 6.34
C GLU A 47 9.41 -3.74 6.05
N THR A 48 9.90 -3.42 4.84
CA THR A 48 10.09 -2.03 4.40
C THR A 48 8.76 -1.31 4.26
N ALA A 49 7.77 -1.95 3.61
CA ALA A 49 6.43 -1.36 3.46
C ALA A 49 5.71 -1.21 4.81
N GLU A 50 5.87 -2.16 5.74
CA GLU A 50 5.37 -2.04 7.11
C GLU A 50 6.01 -0.86 7.85
N ALA A 51 7.32 -0.69 7.72
CA ALA A 51 8.03 0.43 8.33
C ALA A 51 7.60 1.79 7.75
N VAL A 52 7.22 1.85 6.47
CA VAL A 52 6.59 3.06 5.90
C VAL A 52 5.18 3.25 6.46
N ALA A 53 4.38 2.18 6.56
CA ALA A 53 3.04 2.23 7.13
C ALA A 53 3.06 2.77 8.57
N ASP A 54 3.99 2.30 9.41
CA ASP A 54 4.21 2.81 10.77
C ASP A 54 4.49 4.32 10.80
N VAL A 55 5.21 4.84 9.80
CA VAL A 55 5.47 6.29 9.70
C VAL A 55 4.20 7.06 9.32
N VAL A 56 3.49 6.62 8.28
CA VAL A 56 2.41 7.41 7.65
C VAL A 56 1.03 7.20 8.27
N TYR A 57 0.81 6.07 8.96
CA TYR A 57 -0.45 5.81 9.64
C TYR A 57 -0.53 6.50 11.01
N PRO A 58 -1.76 6.76 11.51
CA PRO A 58 -1.95 7.15 12.90
C PRO A 58 -1.32 6.12 13.85
N SER A 59 -0.78 6.58 14.98
CA SER A 59 -0.11 5.73 15.99
C SER A 59 -0.97 4.59 16.53
N GLU A 60 -2.28 4.74 16.44
CA GLU A 60 -3.29 3.80 16.87
C GLU A 60 -3.44 2.63 15.89
N VAL A 61 -2.86 2.72 14.69
CA VAL A 61 -2.95 1.72 13.63
C VAL A 61 -1.63 0.98 13.48
N THR A 62 -1.73 -0.34 13.53
CA THR A 62 -0.63 -1.26 13.20
C THR A 62 -1.04 -2.12 12.02
N VAL A 63 -0.07 -2.47 11.17
CA VAL A 63 -0.29 -3.29 9.98
C VAL A 63 0.37 -4.64 10.18
N SER A 64 -0.24 -5.69 9.66
CA SER A 64 0.37 -7.02 9.63
C SER A 64 1.06 -7.30 8.29
N PRO A 65 2.05 -8.21 8.25
CA PRO A 65 2.74 -8.55 7.01
C PRO A 65 1.78 -9.06 5.94
N GLU A 66 0.75 -9.81 6.36
CA GLU A 66 -0.25 -10.39 5.47
C GLU A 66 -1.18 -9.33 4.85
N PHE A 67 -1.42 -8.21 5.55
CA PHE A 67 -2.17 -7.09 4.98
C PHE A 67 -1.40 -6.46 3.81
N ILE A 68 -0.11 -6.18 4.03
CA ILE A 68 0.80 -5.65 3.00
C ILE A 68 0.86 -6.59 1.80
N GLU A 69 1.14 -7.86 2.06
CA GLU A 69 1.24 -8.89 1.01
C GLU A 69 -0.06 -8.99 0.20
N THR A 70 -1.21 -9.03 0.87
CA THR A 70 -2.52 -9.12 0.20
C THR A 70 -2.81 -7.87 -0.63
N TYR A 71 -2.51 -6.69 -0.10
CA TYR A 71 -2.73 -5.42 -0.80
C TYR A 71 -1.88 -5.35 -2.08
N TYR A 72 -0.57 -5.56 -2.01
CA TYR A 72 0.27 -5.47 -3.21
C TYR A 72 0.05 -6.62 -4.19
N SER A 73 -0.27 -7.82 -3.71
CA SER A 73 -0.56 -8.97 -4.59
C SER A 73 -1.85 -8.78 -5.39
N SER A 74 -2.79 -7.96 -4.90
CA SER A 74 -4.01 -7.62 -5.64
C SER A 74 -3.81 -6.72 -6.84
N MET A 75 -2.66 -6.03 -6.92
CA MET A 75 -2.38 -5.09 -8.00
C MET A 75 -2.14 -5.83 -9.33
N PRO A 76 -2.45 -5.19 -10.47
CA PRO A 76 -2.00 -5.67 -11.78
C PRO A 76 -0.47 -5.93 -11.76
N ALA A 77 -0.02 -6.99 -12.43
CA ALA A 77 1.36 -7.46 -12.34
C ALA A 77 2.41 -6.36 -12.68
N GLU A 78 2.13 -5.55 -13.70
CA GLU A 78 3.02 -4.44 -14.10
C GLU A 78 3.12 -3.37 -13.00
N LEU A 79 1.99 -2.95 -12.42
CA LEU A 79 1.97 -2.00 -11.31
C LEU A 79 2.61 -2.57 -10.04
N ARG A 80 2.41 -3.86 -9.78
CA ARG A 80 3.07 -4.55 -8.66
C ARG A 80 4.59 -4.55 -8.83
N ALA A 81 5.09 -4.80 -10.04
CA ALA A 81 6.52 -4.77 -10.33
C ALA A 81 7.12 -3.37 -10.06
N GLU A 82 6.43 -2.30 -10.44
CA GLU A 82 6.86 -0.93 -10.15
C GLU A 82 6.80 -0.60 -8.65
N ALA A 83 5.78 -1.10 -7.94
CA ALA A 83 5.71 -0.97 -6.49
C ALA A 83 6.89 -1.64 -5.79
N VAL A 84 7.22 -2.88 -6.19
CA VAL A 84 8.39 -3.62 -5.68
C VAL A 84 9.69 -2.88 -5.98
N ARG A 85 9.83 -2.32 -7.18
CA ARG A 85 10.98 -1.46 -7.52
C ARG A 85 11.09 -0.26 -6.59
N ALA A 86 10.00 0.48 -6.36
CA ALA A 86 9.98 1.63 -5.47
C ALA A 86 10.35 1.27 -4.02
N ILE A 87 9.89 0.13 -3.51
CA ILE A 87 10.25 -0.41 -2.19
C ILE A 87 11.76 -0.67 -2.10
N ARG A 88 12.32 -1.34 -3.11
CA ARG A 88 13.74 -1.68 -3.16
C ARG A 88 14.62 -0.44 -3.34
N ASP A 89 14.15 0.57 -4.06
CA ASP A 89 14.85 1.86 -4.19
C ASP A 89 14.92 2.60 -2.86
N LEU A 90 13.81 2.65 -2.10
CA LEU A 90 13.80 3.22 -0.76
C LEU A 90 14.77 2.48 0.16
N ASN A 91 14.74 1.15 0.14
CA ASN A 91 15.63 0.34 0.95
C ASN A 91 17.11 0.55 0.56
N THR A 92 17.39 0.69 -0.74
CA THR A 92 18.72 1.01 -1.25
C THR A 92 19.19 2.39 -0.79
N ALA A 93 18.30 3.39 -0.84
CA ALA A 93 18.59 4.72 -0.31
C ALA A 93 18.89 4.69 1.20
N SER A 94 18.15 3.88 1.97
CA SER A 94 18.42 3.68 3.40
C SER A 94 19.79 3.07 3.63
N LYS A 95 20.12 2.00 2.90
CA LYS A 95 21.44 1.35 3.01
C LYS A 95 22.58 2.29 2.65
N ARG A 96 22.39 3.19 1.68
CA ARG A 96 23.40 4.21 1.34
C ARG A 96 23.60 5.24 2.44
N GLN A 97 22.52 5.65 3.12
CA GLN A 97 22.57 6.70 4.14
C GLN A 97 22.95 6.17 5.54
N PHE A 98 22.43 5.02 5.92
CA PHE A 98 22.50 4.49 7.29
C PHE A 98 23.16 3.11 7.38
N SER A 99 23.66 2.55 6.27
CA SER A 99 24.23 1.19 6.21
C SER A 99 23.30 0.08 6.70
N THR A 100 21.99 0.36 6.76
CA THR A 100 20.96 -0.56 7.24
C THR A 100 19.71 -0.48 6.36
N ALA A 101 18.92 -1.56 6.38
CA ALA A 101 17.63 -1.59 5.70
C ALA A 101 16.68 -0.56 6.31
N PHE A 102 15.76 -0.02 5.50
CA PHE A 102 14.82 1.01 5.97
C PHE A 102 14.01 0.55 7.19
N ALA A 103 13.57 -0.71 7.18
CA ALA A 103 12.84 -1.34 8.28
C ALA A 103 13.66 -1.45 9.59
N ASN A 104 14.99 -1.42 9.50
CA ASN A 104 15.89 -1.55 10.64
C ASN A 104 16.40 -0.20 11.15
N VAL A 105 15.97 0.92 10.54
CA VAL A 105 16.23 2.26 11.10
C VAL A 105 15.48 2.37 12.43
N GLU A 106 16.21 2.67 13.52
CA GLU A 106 15.74 2.43 14.88
C GLU A 106 14.51 3.23 15.30
N SER A 107 14.39 4.48 14.83
CA SER A 107 13.30 5.36 15.26
C SER A 107 12.35 5.70 14.13
N ARG A 108 11.05 5.67 14.43
CA ARG A 108 9.98 6.16 13.52
C ARG A 108 10.26 7.59 13.04
N LYS A 109 10.77 8.44 13.94
CA LYS A 109 11.15 9.81 13.59
C LYS A 109 12.27 9.85 12.55
N THR A 110 13.31 9.04 12.69
CA THR A 110 14.41 8.97 11.73
C THR A 110 13.94 8.45 10.36
N ARG A 111 13.00 7.50 10.34
CA ARG A 111 12.35 7.04 9.10
C ARG A 111 11.56 8.16 8.42
N ASP A 112 10.78 8.95 9.18
CA ASP A 112 10.07 10.13 8.66
C ASP A 112 11.05 11.18 8.12
N ASP A 113 12.08 11.51 8.90
CA ASP A 113 13.11 12.48 8.50
C ASP A 113 13.82 12.02 7.21
N MET A 114 14.05 10.72 7.03
CA MET A 114 14.61 10.16 5.79
C MET A 114 13.66 10.32 4.60
N LEU A 115 12.36 10.02 4.74
CA LEU A 115 11.38 10.22 3.68
C LEU A 115 11.30 11.70 3.27
N ARG A 116 11.39 12.61 4.25
CA ARG A 116 11.46 14.06 4.01
C ARG A 116 12.76 14.47 3.31
N ALA A 117 13.89 13.91 3.72
CA ALA A 117 15.20 14.17 3.12
C ALA A 117 15.27 13.70 1.66
N LEU A 118 14.64 12.55 1.35
CA LEU A 118 14.46 12.08 -0.03
C LEU A 118 13.52 12.98 -0.86
N GLY A 119 12.73 13.84 -0.21
CA GLY A 119 11.79 14.74 -0.88
C GLY A 119 10.43 14.11 -1.15
N VAL A 120 10.11 12.94 -0.59
CA VAL A 120 8.83 12.23 -0.79
C VAL A 120 7.63 13.12 -0.44
N ASN A 121 7.76 13.95 0.59
CA ASN A 121 6.70 14.85 1.04
C ASN A 121 6.47 16.06 0.09
N ARG A 122 7.44 16.39 -0.78
CA ARG A 122 7.36 17.52 -1.73
C ARG A 122 7.23 17.09 -3.20
N ALA A 123 7.62 15.85 -3.50
CA ALA A 123 7.52 15.26 -4.81
C ALA A 123 6.05 15.17 -5.29
N GLN A 124 5.84 15.27 -6.59
CA GLN A 124 4.55 14.93 -7.19
C GLN A 124 4.37 13.40 -7.15
N SER A 125 3.13 12.93 -7.13
CA SER A 125 2.87 11.49 -7.20
C SER A 125 2.92 11.06 -8.66
N ASN A 126 3.90 10.24 -9.03
CA ASN A 126 4.08 9.76 -10.40
C ASN A 126 4.66 8.34 -10.38
N PRO A 127 3.94 7.31 -10.90
CA PRO A 127 4.42 5.93 -10.92
C PRO A 127 5.66 5.74 -11.81
N ASP A 128 5.84 6.57 -12.83
CA ASP A 128 6.97 6.51 -13.77
C ASP A 128 8.03 7.59 -13.47
N GLY A 129 7.89 8.26 -12.32
CA GLY A 129 8.73 9.39 -11.93
C GLY A 129 10.08 8.99 -11.34
N THR A 130 10.73 9.96 -10.70
CA THR A 130 11.92 9.79 -9.87
C THR A 130 11.62 8.96 -8.62
N ILE A 131 12.67 8.49 -7.93
CA ILE A 131 12.54 7.70 -6.69
C ILE A 131 11.54 8.32 -5.68
N PRO A 132 11.63 9.61 -5.28
CA PRO A 132 10.68 10.16 -4.33
C PRO A 132 9.25 10.25 -4.86
N GLU A 133 9.05 10.41 -6.17
CA GLU A 133 7.73 10.43 -6.79
C GLU A 133 7.09 9.03 -6.79
N ARG A 134 7.88 7.98 -7.09
CA ARG A 134 7.43 6.59 -7.04
C ARG A 134 7.18 6.11 -5.61
N VAL A 135 8.05 6.47 -4.66
CA VAL A 135 7.84 6.18 -3.24
C VAL A 135 6.57 6.88 -2.74
N ARG A 136 6.32 8.13 -3.16
CA ARG A 136 5.08 8.81 -2.83
C ARG A 136 3.86 8.08 -3.40
N TYR A 137 3.93 7.65 -4.66
CA TYR A 137 2.84 6.96 -5.35
C TYR A 137 2.54 5.58 -4.75
N PHE A 138 3.52 4.66 -4.78
CA PHE A 138 3.30 3.26 -4.43
C PHE A 138 3.27 2.98 -2.93
N LEU A 139 4.08 3.70 -2.15
CA LEU A 139 4.19 3.47 -0.70
C LEU A 139 3.29 4.41 0.08
N VAL A 140 3.56 5.73 0.04
CA VAL A 140 2.82 6.66 0.91
C VAL A 140 1.33 6.70 0.54
N ASN A 141 1.01 7.02 -0.71
CA ASN A 141 -0.37 7.12 -1.17
C ASN A 141 -1.02 5.73 -1.27
N GLY A 142 -0.29 4.73 -1.76
CA GLY A 142 -0.80 3.35 -1.85
C GLY A 142 -1.22 2.79 -0.48
N LEU A 143 -0.36 2.92 0.54
CA LEU A 143 -0.70 2.47 1.90
C LEU A 143 -1.85 3.30 2.49
N LEU A 144 -1.83 4.63 2.36
CA LEU A 144 -2.96 5.45 2.84
C LEU A 144 -4.27 5.05 2.15
N TYR A 145 -4.25 4.82 0.83
CA TYR A 145 -5.41 4.30 0.10
C TYR A 145 -5.86 2.95 0.64
N ALA A 146 -4.93 2.02 0.91
CA ALA A 146 -5.24 0.74 1.50
C ALA A 146 -5.91 0.90 2.87
N LEU A 147 -5.44 1.82 3.73
CA LEU A 147 -6.07 2.12 5.00
C LEU A 147 -7.51 2.63 4.80
N PHE A 148 -7.70 3.67 4.00
CA PHE A 148 -9.02 4.31 3.81
C PHE A 148 -10.06 3.43 3.13
N THR A 149 -9.63 2.39 2.41
CA THR A 149 -10.54 1.44 1.77
C THR A 149 -10.93 0.28 2.69
N THR A 150 -10.27 0.11 3.84
CA THR A 150 -10.74 -0.84 4.87
C THR A 150 -11.87 -0.24 5.72
N PRO A 151 -12.86 -1.04 6.16
CA PRO A 151 -13.88 -0.57 7.11
C PRO A 151 -13.28 0.00 8.39
N LYS A 152 -12.30 -0.71 8.96
CA LYS A 152 -11.55 -0.27 10.15
C LYS A 152 -10.84 1.07 9.96
N GLY A 153 -10.24 1.29 8.79
CA GLY A 153 -9.58 2.54 8.48
C GLY A 153 -10.57 3.67 8.25
N ALA A 154 -11.71 3.41 7.60
CA ALA A 154 -12.77 4.40 7.41
C ALA A 154 -13.41 4.86 8.73
N GLU A 155 -13.61 3.94 9.67
CA GLU A 155 -14.17 4.21 11.01
C GLU A 155 -13.33 5.23 11.80
N LEU A 156 -11.98 5.19 11.68
CA LEU A 156 -11.09 6.16 12.33
C LEU A 156 -11.32 7.61 11.92
N PHE A 157 -11.94 7.84 10.76
CA PHE A 157 -12.23 9.17 10.24
C PHE A 157 -13.72 9.50 10.31
N GLY A 158 -14.51 8.72 11.07
CA GLY A 158 -15.96 8.91 11.19
C GLY A 158 -16.72 8.64 9.89
N ILE A 159 -16.16 7.80 9.01
CA ILE A 159 -16.81 7.38 7.77
C ILE A 159 -17.41 6.00 8.02
N ASP A 160 -18.65 5.97 8.50
CA ASP A 160 -19.37 4.73 8.82
C ASP A 160 -19.68 3.87 7.58
N ASN A 161 -19.43 4.39 6.36
CA ASN A 161 -19.75 3.70 5.12
C ASN A 161 -18.86 4.14 3.94
N PRO A 162 -17.68 3.52 3.73
CA PRO A 162 -16.82 3.86 2.61
C PRO A 162 -17.51 3.58 1.25
N LYS A 163 -17.19 4.36 0.21
CA LYS A 163 -17.77 4.18 -1.14
C LYS A 163 -17.49 2.75 -1.64
N GLY A 164 -18.55 1.99 -1.94
CA GLY A 164 -18.46 0.59 -2.40
C GLY A 164 -18.99 -0.47 -1.42
N TYR A 165 -19.39 -0.08 -0.21
CA TYR A 165 -20.00 -1.00 0.76
C TYR A 165 -21.47 -1.31 0.42
N ALA A 166 -21.87 -2.59 0.56
CA ALA A 166 -23.26 -3.01 0.40
C ALA A 166 -24.10 -2.46 1.57
N GLY A 167 -24.78 -1.33 1.35
CA GLY A 167 -25.66 -0.69 2.34
C GLY A 167 -25.73 0.85 2.26
N GLY A 168 -24.90 1.50 1.43
CA GLY A 168 -24.75 2.96 1.40
C GLY A 168 -25.83 3.80 0.71
N PHE A 169 -26.97 3.23 0.31
CA PHE A 169 -28.03 3.98 -0.39
C PHE A 169 -29.27 4.29 0.46
N ALA A 170 -29.33 3.88 1.73
CA ALA A 170 -30.59 3.93 2.48
C ALA A 170 -30.92 5.28 3.16
N THR A 171 -30.00 6.26 3.23
CA THR A 171 -30.16 7.37 4.20
C THR A 171 -30.15 8.80 3.65
N PHE A 172 -30.34 9.00 2.34
CA PHE A 172 -30.66 10.32 1.81
C PHE A 172 -31.94 10.28 0.96
N GLN A 173 -33.06 9.95 1.60
CA GLN A 173 -34.31 10.62 1.28
C GLN A 173 -34.51 11.68 2.34
N THR A 174 -34.03 12.89 2.06
CA THR A 174 -34.54 14.08 2.72
C THR A 174 -36.04 14.14 2.45
N GLU A 175 -36.79 13.85 3.49
CA GLU A 175 -38.16 14.27 3.70
C GLU A 175 -38.26 15.74 3.21
N THR A 176 -38.89 15.92 2.06
CA THR A 176 -39.20 17.24 1.53
C THR A 176 -40.61 17.54 2.03
N GLU A 177 -40.73 18.55 2.90
CA GLU A 177 -42.00 19.15 3.33
C GLU A 177 -42.91 19.55 2.17
#